data_AF-A0A8J8CC27-F1
#
_entry.id   AF-A0A8J8CC27-F1
#
_cell.length_a   1.000
_cell.length_b   1.000
_cell.length_c   1.000
_cell.angle_alpha   90.00
_cell.angle_beta   90.00
_cell.angle_gamma   90.00
#
_symmetry.space_group_name_H-M   'P 1'
#
loop_
_entity.id
_entity.type
_entity.pdbx_description
1 polymer ?
#
loop_
_entity_poly.entity_id
_entity_poly.type
_entity_poly.pdbx_seq_one_letter_code
_entity_poly.pdbx_strand_id
1 'polypeptide(L)' 'MYLAKTKSGNNLYEVRDGKLVRTRRSCPKCGPGVFLARHKDRLSCGKCGYAEFEKK' A
#
# COMPACT_ATOMS: atom_id res chain seq x y z
N MET A 1 -3.86 7.67 33.01
CA MET A 1 -2.78 6.75 32.59
C MET A 1 -2.71 6.79 31.07
N TYR A 2 -1.74 7.53 30.51
CA TYR A 2 -1.53 7.65 29.07
C TYR A 2 -0.55 6.57 28.62
N LEU A 3 -0.81 5.91 27.48
CA LEU A 3 0.18 5.44 26.47
C LEU A 3 -0.53 4.58 25.40
N ALA A 4 -1.24 5.21 24.46
CA ALA A 4 -1.65 4.55 23.23
C ALA A 4 -0.54 4.72 22.18
N LYS A 5 0.40 3.75 22.10
CA LYS A 5 1.38 3.67 21.00
C LYS A 5 0.66 3.27 19.70
N THR A 6 0.16 4.24 18.94
CA THR A 6 -0.36 3.99 17.58
C THR A 6 0.78 4.09 16.57
N LYS A 7 1.66 3.08 16.50
CA LYS A 7 2.54 2.93 15.32
C LYS A 7 1.71 2.39 14.16
N SER A 8 1.03 3.27 13.44
CA SER A 8 0.39 2.96 12.16
C SER A 8 1.46 2.84 11.07
N GLY A 9 2.15 1.70 11.03
CA GLY A 9 3.23 1.41 10.07
C GLY A 9 2.72 1.17 8.65
N ASN A 10 2.28 2.23 7.96
CA ASN A 10 1.96 2.20 6.54
C ASN A 10 2.35 3.53 5.88
N ASN A 11 3.66 3.84 5.86
CA ASN A 11 4.20 4.94 5.05
C ASN A 11 4.03 4.58 3.57
N LEU A 12 2.86 4.90 3.01
CA LEU A 12 2.51 4.71 1.60
C LEU A 12 3.15 5.75 0.68
N TYR A 13 3.66 6.81 1.29
CA TYR A 13 4.21 8.00 0.66
C TYR A 13 5.57 8.29 1.28
N GLU A 14 6.59 8.35 0.43
CA GLU A 14 7.93 8.83 0.76
C GLU A 14 8.15 10.17 0.05
N VAL A 15 8.70 11.15 0.74
CA VAL A 15 9.14 12.40 0.10
C VAL A 15 10.64 12.26 -0.15
N ARG A 16 11.05 12.17 -1.42
CA ARG A 16 12.46 12.25 -1.81
C ARG A 16 12.67 13.53 -2.60
N ASP A 17 13.55 14.39 -2.11
CA ASP A 17 13.98 15.63 -2.79
C ASP A 17 12.81 16.52 -3.26
N GLY A 18 11.79 16.68 -2.41
CA GLY A 18 10.60 17.48 -2.71
C GLY A 18 9.57 16.81 -3.63
N LYS A 19 9.78 15.56 -4.04
CA LYS A 19 8.84 14.77 -4.84
C LYS A 19 8.18 13.69 -4.01
N LEU A 20 6.85 13.63 -4.07
CA LEU A 20 6.03 12.62 -3.41
C LEU A 20 6.09 11.31 -4.22
N VAL A 21 6.81 10.33 -3.69
CA VAL A 21 6.96 8.98 -4.24
C VAL A 21 5.96 8.06 -3.56
N ARG A 22 5.12 7.41 -4.36
CA ARG A 22 4.20 6.37 -3.89
C ARG A 22 4.95 5.05 -3.81
N THR A 23 5.11 4.51 -2.60
CA THR A 23 5.91 3.29 -2.38
C THR A 23 5.17 2.02 -2.80
N ARG A 24 3.83 2.04 -2.88
CA ARG A 24 3.01 0.87 -3.25
C ARG A 24 2.37 1.03 -4.62
N ARG A 25 2.17 -0.10 -5.32
CA ARG A 25 1.43 -0.15 -6.57
C ARG A 25 -0.04 0.21 -6.35
N SER A 26 -0.59 1.02 -7.26
CA SER A 26 -2.02 1.29 -7.33
C SER A 26 -2.75 0.14 -8.04
N CYS A 27 -4.01 -0.10 -7.67
CA CYS A 27 -4.84 -1.09 -8.32
C CYS A 27 -5.21 -0.63 -9.76
N PRO A 28 -4.96 -1.46 -10.80
CA PRO A 28 -5.30 -1.08 -12.18
C PRO A 28 -6.80 -1.00 -12.42
N LYS A 29 -7.62 -1.72 -11.63
CA LYS A 29 -9.08 -1.74 -11.77
C LYS A 29 -9.80 -0.64 -10.99
N CYS A 30 -9.29 -0.25 -9.82
CA CYS A 30 -9.93 0.78 -8.99
C CYS A 30 -9.45 2.19 -9.28
N GLY A 31 -8.30 2.34 -9.96
CA GLY A 31 -7.74 3.64 -10.29
C GLY A 31 -6.81 4.21 -9.21
N PRO A 32 -6.31 5.44 -9.45
CA PRO A 32 -5.32 6.08 -8.59
C PRO A 32 -5.93 6.41 -7.22
N GLY A 33 -5.26 5.97 -6.15
CA GLY A 33 -5.69 6.18 -4.76
C GLY A 33 -6.04 4.89 -4.02
N VAL A 34 -6.28 3.78 -4.72
CA VAL A 34 -6.42 2.45 -4.12
C VAL A 34 -5.11 1.70 -4.24
N PHE A 35 -4.40 1.53 -3.14
CA PHE A 35 -3.14 0.78 -3.12
C PHE A 35 -3.39 -0.71 -2.94
N LEU A 36 -2.57 -1.50 -3.62
CA LEU A 36 -2.51 -2.94 -3.41
C LEU A 36 -1.77 -3.23 -2.09
N ALA A 37 -2.37 -4.07 -1.26
CA ALA A 37 -1.74 -4.63 -0.09
C ALA A 37 -0.67 -5.63 -0.53
N ARG A 38 0.59 -5.37 -0.13
CA ARG A 38 1.70 -6.25 -0.44
C ARG A 38 1.83 -7.30 0.65
N HIS A 39 1.50 -8.53 0.30
CA HIS A 39 1.83 -9.73 1.08
C HIS A 39 3.07 -10.40 0.47
N LYS A 40 3.58 -11.43 1.13
CA LYS A 40 4.80 -12.14 0.71
C LYS A 40 4.61 -12.94 -0.57
N ASP A 41 3.39 -13.39 -0.80
CA ASP A 41 2.94 -14.30 -1.86
C ASP A 41 2.07 -13.61 -2.91
N ARG A 42 1.50 -12.45 -2.58
CA ARG A 42 0.53 -11.76 -3.43
C ARG A 42 0.39 -10.26 -3.14
N LEU A 43 -0.05 -9.53 -4.14
CA LEU A 43 -0.58 -8.18 -4.05
C LEU A 43 -2.11 -8.28 -4.10
N SER A 44 -2.82 -7.72 -3.13
CA SER A 44 -4.28 -7.81 -3.07
C SER A 44 -4.95 -6.45 -2.91
N CYS A 45 -6.04 -6.22 -3.63
CA CYS A 45 -6.88 -5.04 -3.56
C CYS A 45 -8.07 -5.30 -2.63
N GLY A 46 -8.15 -4.58 -1.52
CA GLY A 46 -9.29 -4.67 -0.60
C GLY A 46 -10.59 -4.07 -1.13
N LYS A 47 -10.56 -3.27 -2.21
CA LYS A 47 -11.75 -2.58 -2.74
C LYS A 47 -12.50 -3.38 -3.81
N CYS A 48 -11.78 -4.09 -4.69
CA CYS A 48 -12.38 -4.84 -5.82
C CYS A 48 -12.03 -6.32 -5.83
N GLY A 49 -11.29 -6.82 -4.84
CA GLY A 49 -10.88 -8.23 -4.78
C GLY A 49 -9.80 -8.62 -5.79
N TYR A 50 -9.21 -7.67 -6.51
CA TYR A 50 -8.10 -7.94 -7.43
C TYR A 50 -6.89 -8.48 -6.68
N ALA A 51 -6.35 -9.63 -7.08
CA ALA A 51 -5.13 -10.18 -6.51
C ALA A 51 -4.14 -10.57 -7.62
N GLU A 52 -2.91 -10.07 -7.53
CA GLU A 52 -1.77 -10.51 -8.33
C GLU A 52 -0.89 -11.38 -7.46
N PHE A 53 -0.65 -12.63 -7.86
CA PHE A 53 0.32 -13.48 -7.20
C PHE A 53 1.63 -13.32 -7.97
N GLU A 54 2.62 -12.64 -7.37
CA GLU A 54 3.96 -12.58 -7.95
C GLU A 54 4.56 -13.98 -7.84
N LYS A 55 4.36 -14.80 -8.87
CA LYS A 55 5.08 -16.07 -9.03
C LYS A 55 6.56 -15.71 -9.23
N LYS A 56 7.38 -16.11 -8.26
CA LYS A 56 8.83 -15.97 -8.31
C LYS A 56 9.44 -16.82 -9.41
#